data_AF-A0A8A4KCS1-F1
#
_entry.id   AF-A0A8A4KCS1-F1
#
_cell.length_a   1.000
_cell.length_b   1.000
_cell.length_c   1.000
_cell.angle_alpha   90.00
_cell.angle_beta   90.00
_cell.angle_gamma   90.00
#
_symmetry.space_group_name_H-M   'P 1'
#
loop_
_entity.id
_entity.type
_entity.pdbx_description
1 polymer ?
#
loop_
_entity_poly.entity_id
_entity_poly.type
_entity_poly.pdbx_seq_one_letter_code
_entity_poly.pdbx_strand_id
1 'polypeptide(L)'
;MTGTSVCSNAFFQLGLEAIQQALSDHLGKQIRLQGFYFPTMQALLAWSMNPRLAKGCMIVIAGSNPVLSVLSGLVDPKRILLSDAGESRQALMEKLYIKARCAHLKVPVKKEAIYLTRREVIYMRAFIQGKPHQSHSKRDSGIRLAVMKKIGATGPVSLLIRFRLLRGLKSDYLLKPARLAHGQAVEQRGGIPQNITPTAQRDRRCLGQPETQQDILLCGQKRY
;
A
#
# COMPACT_ATOMS: atom_id res chain seq x y z
N MET A 1 28.78 4.99 -15.68
CA MET A 1 28.60 4.13 -14.48
C MET A 1 27.55 3.07 -14.80
N THR A 2 28.03 1.90 -15.22
CA THR A 2 27.22 0.72 -15.55
C THR A 2 26.75 0.09 -14.24
N GLY A 3 25.46 0.27 -13.93
CA GLY A 3 24.84 -0.37 -12.78
C GLY A 3 24.85 -1.88 -12.97
N THR A 4 25.74 -2.56 -12.25
CA THR A 4 25.72 -4.01 -12.09
C THR A 4 24.31 -4.42 -11.69
N SER A 5 23.66 -5.22 -12.55
CA SER A 5 22.37 -5.86 -12.29
C SER A 5 22.51 -6.73 -11.06
N VAL A 6 22.07 -6.24 -9.90
CA VAL A 6 22.22 -6.92 -8.60
C VAL A 6 21.42 -8.24 -8.53
N CYS A 7 20.67 -8.63 -9.57
CA CYS A 7 19.67 -9.71 -9.46
C CYS A 7 19.51 -10.56 -10.71
N SER A 8 20.61 -11.00 -11.33
CA SER A 8 20.55 -12.03 -12.38
C SER A 8 21.59 -13.12 -12.14
N ASN A 9 21.14 -14.25 -11.60
CA ASN A 9 21.88 -15.49 -11.75
C ASN A 9 21.96 -15.82 -13.25
N ALA A 10 23.17 -15.96 -13.80
CA ALA A 10 23.38 -16.21 -15.23
C ALA A 10 22.64 -17.46 -15.71
N PHE A 11 22.63 -18.53 -14.90
CA PHE A 11 21.91 -19.76 -15.21
C PHE A 11 20.40 -19.56 -15.26
N PHE A 12 19.86 -18.72 -14.36
CA PHE A 12 18.43 -18.39 -14.37
C PHE A 12 18.05 -17.60 -15.63
N GLN A 13 18.89 -16.64 -16.06
CA GLN A 13 18.63 -15.89 -17.29
C GLN A 13 18.71 -16.78 -18.54
N LEU A 14 19.74 -17.62 -18.65
CA LEU A 14 19.87 -18.58 -19.75
C LEU A 14 18.65 -19.52 -19.83
N GLY A 15 18.20 -20.04 -18.68
CA GLY A 15 16.99 -20.86 -18.61
C GLY A 15 15.74 -20.10 -19.05
N LEU A 16 15.61 -18.84 -18.66
CA LEU A 16 14.48 -18.00 -19.02
C LEU A 16 14.49 -17.61 -20.51
N GLU A 17 15.65 -17.36 -21.09
CA GLU A 17 15.84 -17.10 -22.52
C GLU A 17 15.43 -18.33 -23.36
N ALA A 18 15.82 -19.53 -22.93
CA ALA A 18 15.39 -20.77 -23.57
C ALA A 18 13.87 -20.95 -23.51
N ILE A 19 13.24 -20.64 -22.37
CA ILE A 19 11.78 -20.65 -22.24
C ILE A 19 11.14 -19.59 -23.14
N GLN A 20 11.70 -18.38 -23.21
CA GLN A 20 11.20 -17.30 -24.05
C GLN A 20 11.19 -17.69 -25.53
N GLN A 21 12.28 -18.29 -26.01
CA GLN A 21 12.39 -18.76 -27.38
C GLN A 21 11.32 -19.84 -27.66
N ALA A 22 11.28 -20.87 -26.81
CA ALA A 22 10.31 -21.95 -26.95
C ALA A 22 8.85 -21.43 -26.93
N LEU A 23 8.50 -20.51 -26.02
CA LEU A 23 7.16 -19.92 -25.98
C LEU A 23 6.84 -19.10 -27.22
N SER A 24 7.82 -18.37 -27.76
CA SER A 24 7.62 -17.57 -28.97
C SER A 24 7.35 -18.45 -30.17
N ASP A 25 8.10 -19.55 -30.29
CA ASP A 25 7.94 -20.55 -31.36
C ASP A 25 6.59 -21.25 -31.26
N HIS A 26 6.20 -21.71 -30.06
CA HIS A 26 4.92 -22.40 -29.84
C HIS A 26 3.69 -21.52 -30.05
N LEU A 27 3.80 -20.21 -29.78
CA LEU A 27 2.68 -19.27 -29.90
C LEU A 27 2.69 -18.50 -31.23
N GLY A 28 3.70 -18.69 -32.08
CA GLY A 28 3.86 -17.97 -33.34
C GLY A 28 3.95 -16.45 -33.18
N LYS A 29 4.40 -15.94 -32.03
CA LYS A 29 4.49 -14.50 -31.74
C LYS A 29 5.65 -14.20 -30.80
N GLN A 30 6.27 -13.03 -30.96
CA GLN A 30 7.37 -12.60 -30.10
C GLN A 30 6.88 -12.39 -28.66
N ILE A 31 7.37 -13.23 -27.73
CA ILE A 31 7.18 -13.05 -26.29
C ILE A 31 8.41 -12.39 -25.69
N ARG A 32 8.21 -11.41 -24.80
CA ARG A 32 9.30 -10.79 -24.03
C ARG A 32 9.15 -11.12 -22.55
N LEU A 33 10.17 -11.76 -21.99
CA LEU A 33 10.28 -12.08 -20.58
C LEU A 33 11.32 -11.18 -19.92
N GLN A 34 11.10 -10.84 -18.65
CA GLN A 34 12.13 -10.25 -17.80
C GLN A 34 12.17 -11.03 -16.49
N GLY A 35 13.32 -11.63 -16.21
CA GLY A 35 13.55 -12.43 -15.01
C GLY A 35 14.28 -11.67 -13.92
N PHE A 36 13.84 -11.85 -12.68
CA PHE A 36 14.58 -11.47 -11.48
C PHE A 36 14.73 -12.67 -10.57
N TYR A 37 15.95 -12.90 -10.09
CA TYR A 37 16.24 -13.99 -9.16
C TYR A 37 16.70 -13.43 -7.82
N PHE A 38 15.96 -13.76 -6.76
CA PHE A 38 16.24 -13.34 -5.39
C PHE A 38 16.44 -14.57 -4.50
N PRO A 39 17.68 -15.06 -4.36
CA PRO A 39 17.95 -16.24 -3.52
C PRO A 39 17.71 -15.92 -2.03
N THR A 40 17.92 -14.67 -1.63
CA THR A 40 17.85 -14.22 -0.24
C THR A 40 16.99 -12.97 -0.07
N MET A 41 16.50 -12.77 1.16
CA MET A 41 15.81 -11.54 1.55
C MET A 41 16.70 -10.30 1.40
N GLN A 42 18.02 -10.43 1.55
CA GLN A 42 18.96 -9.32 1.39
C GLN A 42 19.01 -8.83 -0.07
N ALA A 43 19.00 -9.75 -1.05
CA ALA A 43 18.93 -9.40 -2.46
C ALA A 43 17.62 -8.66 -2.79
N LEU A 44 16.49 -9.15 -2.26
CA LEU A 44 15.20 -8.47 -2.43
C LEU A 44 15.20 -7.08 -1.76
N LEU A 45 15.77 -6.97 -0.57
CA LEU A 45 15.89 -5.71 0.16
C LEU A 45 16.72 -4.69 -0.61
N ALA A 46 17.85 -5.09 -1.19
CA ALA A 46 18.68 -4.23 -2.04
C ALA A 46 17.91 -3.76 -3.28
N TRP A 47 17.26 -4.68 -3.99
CA TRP A 47 16.45 -4.35 -5.17
C TRP A 47 15.28 -3.42 -4.86
N SER A 48 14.63 -3.59 -3.70
CA SER A 48 13.49 -2.75 -3.28
C SER A 48 13.83 -1.25 -3.19
N MET A 49 15.10 -0.86 -3.11
CA MET A 49 15.53 0.53 -3.12
C MET A 49 15.24 1.24 -4.46
N ASN A 50 15.31 0.52 -5.57
CA ASN A 50 15.10 1.03 -6.92
C ASN A 50 14.50 -0.06 -7.81
N PRO A 51 13.22 -0.43 -7.59
CA PRO A 51 12.60 -1.56 -8.28
C PRO A 51 12.22 -1.15 -9.70
N ARG A 52 13.01 -1.57 -10.69
CA ARG A 52 12.78 -1.25 -12.11
C ARG A 52 12.23 -2.46 -12.84
N LEU A 53 11.02 -2.32 -13.39
CA LEU A 53 10.37 -3.31 -14.23
C LEU A 53 10.17 -2.76 -15.65
N ALA A 54 10.49 -3.59 -16.65
CA ALA A 54 10.31 -3.24 -18.05
C ALA A 54 8.82 -3.23 -18.43
N LYS A 55 8.41 -2.22 -19.19
CA LYS A 55 7.06 -2.16 -19.77
C LYS A 55 6.96 -3.14 -20.94
N GLY A 56 5.80 -3.76 -21.10
CA GLY A 56 5.51 -4.65 -22.24
C GLY A 56 6.10 -6.06 -22.14
N CYS A 57 6.82 -6.39 -21.06
CA CYS A 57 7.32 -7.74 -20.81
C CYS A 57 6.42 -8.47 -19.80
N MET A 58 6.35 -9.80 -19.89
CA MET A 58 5.93 -10.62 -18.76
C MET A 58 7.08 -10.69 -17.77
N ILE A 59 6.81 -10.33 -16.51
CA ILE A 59 7.82 -10.30 -15.46
C ILE A 59 7.77 -11.63 -14.70
N VAL A 60 8.92 -12.26 -14.49
CA VAL A 60 9.09 -13.43 -13.64
C VAL A 60 9.98 -13.05 -12.48
N ILE A 61 9.50 -13.26 -11.25
CA ILE A 61 10.31 -13.12 -10.04
C ILE A 61 10.44 -14.51 -9.41
N ALA A 62 11.65 -15.04 -9.44
CA ALA A 62 12.00 -16.29 -8.80
C ALA A 62 12.72 -16.05 -7.46
N GLY A 63 12.43 -16.87 -6.46
CA GLY A 63 13.10 -16.75 -5.17
C GLY A 63 12.67 -17.82 -4.17
N SER A 64 13.23 -17.74 -2.97
CA SER A 64 12.87 -18.64 -1.87
C SER A 64 11.48 -18.32 -1.29
N ASN A 65 10.84 -19.28 -0.63
CA ASN A 65 9.54 -19.11 0.02
C ASN A 65 9.42 -17.82 0.87
N PRO A 66 10.41 -17.43 1.72
CA PRO A 66 10.35 -16.16 2.45
C PRO A 66 10.29 -14.92 1.56
N VAL A 67 11.05 -14.91 0.45
CA VAL A 67 11.05 -13.82 -0.54
C VAL A 67 9.68 -13.72 -1.21
N LEU A 68 9.15 -14.84 -1.70
CA LEU A 68 7.86 -14.87 -2.39
C LEU A 68 6.71 -14.47 -1.46
N SER A 69 6.75 -14.88 -0.19
CA SER A 69 5.78 -14.46 0.81
C SER A 69 5.71 -12.94 0.98
N VAL A 70 6.86 -12.25 0.95
CA VAL A 70 6.92 -10.78 1.03
C VAL A 70 6.34 -10.09 -0.21
N LEU A 71 6.37 -10.73 -1.38
CA LEU A 71 5.79 -10.20 -2.62
C LEU A 71 4.32 -10.61 -2.81
N SER A 72 3.90 -11.70 -2.18
CA SER A 72 2.54 -12.23 -2.27
C SER A 72 1.51 -11.23 -1.75
N GLY A 73 0.41 -11.11 -2.49
CA GLY A 73 -0.65 -10.13 -2.22
C GLY A 73 -0.26 -8.66 -2.45
N LEU A 74 0.98 -8.37 -2.86
CA LEU A 74 1.43 -7.02 -3.22
C LEU A 74 1.49 -6.80 -4.72
N VAL A 75 2.07 -7.75 -5.46
CA VAL A 75 2.25 -7.65 -6.92
C VAL A 75 1.02 -8.14 -7.67
N ASP A 76 0.74 -7.53 -8.83
CA ASP A 76 -0.37 -7.92 -9.68
C ASP A 76 -0.03 -9.23 -10.43
N PRO A 77 -0.73 -10.35 -10.16
CA PRO A 77 -0.46 -11.62 -10.82
C PRO A 77 -0.74 -11.59 -12.31
N LYS A 78 -1.46 -10.59 -12.84
CA LYS A 78 -1.62 -10.38 -14.29
C LYS A 78 -0.34 -9.87 -14.93
N ARG A 79 0.53 -9.17 -14.21
CA ARG A 79 1.79 -8.61 -14.74
C ARG A 79 3.02 -9.38 -14.30
N ILE A 80 3.02 -9.90 -13.09
CA ILE A 80 4.18 -10.54 -12.45
C ILE A 80 3.82 -11.98 -12.10
N LEU A 81 4.65 -12.92 -12.55
CA LEU A 81 4.61 -14.30 -12.14
C LEU A 81 5.63 -14.50 -10.99
N LEU A 82 5.15 -15.00 -9.86
CA LEU A 82 6.01 -15.45 -8.76
C LEU A 82 6.30 -16.94 -8.93
N SER A 83 7.56 -17.32 -8.85
CA SER A 83 8.04 -18.69 -9.09
C SER A 83 9.01 -19.11 -7.99
N ASP A 84 8.92 -20.36 -7.54
CA ASP A 84 9.90 -20.90 -6.58
C ASP A 84 11.26 -21.08 -7.25
N ALA A 85 12.35 -20.79 -6.54
CA ALA A 85 13.70 -20.93 -7.06
C ALA A 85 14.05 -22.37 -7.51
N GLY A 86 13.45 -23.38 -6.88
CA GLY A 86 13.61 -24.78 -7.24
C GLY A 86 12.56 -25.29 -8.24
N GLU A 87 11.73 -24.41 -8.80
CA GLU A 87 10.73 -24.82 -9.79
C GLU A 87 11.39 -25.38 -11.06
N SER A 88 10.86 -26.50 -11.56
CA SER A 88 11.37 -27.11 -12.79
C SER A 88 11.08 -26.22 -14.00
N ARG A 89 11.97 -26.29 -15.01
CA ARG A 89 11.81 -25.55 -16.26
C ARG A 89 10.45 -25.80 -16.91
N GLN A 90 9.98 -27.04 -16.89
CA GLN A 90 8.71 -27.43 -17.51
C GLN A 90 7.50 -26.83 -16.78
N ALA A 91 7.49 -26.87 -15.44
CA ALA A 91 6.43 -26.25 -14.65
C ALA A 91 6.36 -24.73 -14.86
N LEU A 92 7.52 -24.06 -14.91
CA LEU A 92 7.57 -22.62 -15.21
C LEU A 92 7.08 -22.31 -16.64
N MET A 93 7.46 -23.15 -17.61
CA MET A 93 7.04 -23.01 -19.00
C MET A 93 5.51 -23.16 -19.14
N GLU A 94 4.91 -24.13 -18.48
CA GLU A 94 3.45 -24.33 -18.47
C GLU A 94 2.71 -23.12 -17.89
N LYS A 95 3.18 -22.60 -16.74
CA LYS A 95 2.60 -21.38 -16.12
C LYS A 95 2.69 -20.18 -17.05
N LEU A 96 3.83 -19.99 -17.71
CA LEU A 96 4.04 -18.90 -18.65
C LEU A 96 3.21 -19.06 -19.93
N TYR A 97 3.06 -20.28 -20.42
CA TYR A 97 2.21 -20.59 -21.56
C TYR A 97 0.75 -20.24 -21.29
N ILE A 98 0.20 -20.70 -20.16
CA ILE A 98 -1.17 -20.37 -19.73
C ILE A 98 -1.33 -18.85 -19.62
N LYS A 99 -0.38 -18.17 -18.98
CA LYS A 99 -0.38 -16.73 -18.81
C LYS A 99 -0.36 -15.97 -20.15
N ALA A 100 0.48 -16.40 -21.09
CA ALA A 100 0.62 -15.80 -22.41
C ALA A 100 -0.62 -16.01 -23.28
N ARG A 101 -1.29 -17.17 -23.14
CA ARG A 101 -2.57 -17.44 -23.79
C ARG A 101 -3.67 -16.59 -23.21
N CYS A 102 -3.80 -16.50 -21.89
CA CYS A 102 -4.88 -15.75 -21.24
C CYS A 102 -4.68 -14.22 -21.23
N ALA A 103 -3.56 -13.70 -21.75
CA ALA A 103 -3.24 -12.27 -21.71
C ALA A 103 -4.27 -11.36 -22.44
N HIS A 104 -5.00 -11.90 -23.41
CA HIS A 104 -6.04 -11.16 -24.15
C HIS A 104 -7.37 -11.03 -23.40
N LEU A 105 -7.58 -11.84 -22.35
CA LEU A 105 -8.77 -11.81 -21.52
C LEU A 105 -8.69 -10.59 -20.59
N LYS A 106 -9.05 -9.42 -21.13
CA LYS A 106 -9.14 -8.16 -20.38
C LYS A 106 -10.36 -8.20 -19.47
N VAL A 107 -10.24 -8.86 -18.32
CA VAL A 107 -11.22 -8.70 -17.24
C VAL A 107 -10.91 -7.38 -16.53
N PRO A 108 -11.76 -6.34 -16.64
CA PRO A 108 -11.58 -5.11 -15.88
C PRO A 108 -11.72 -5.44 -14.40
N VAL A 109 -10.64 -5.29 -13.65
CA VAL A 109 -10.64 -5.47 -12.19
C VAL A 109 -10.38 -4.10 -11.60
N LYS A 110 -11.39 -3.57 -10.90
CA LYS A 110 -11.22 -2.36 -10.08
C LYS A 110 -10.25 -2.71 -8.95
N LYS A 111 -9.06 -2.11 -8.95
CA LYS A 111 -8.06 -2.34 -7.91
C LYS A 111 -8.46 -1.59 -6.65
N GLU A 112 -8.63 -2.31 -5.54
CA GLU A 112 -8.74 -1.70 -4.22
C GLU A 112 -7.44 -0.96 -3.88
N ALA A 113 -7.55 0.22 -3.26
CA ALA A 113 -6.40 1.00 -2.84
C ALA A 113 -6.08 0.79 -1.35
N ILE A 114 -4.81 0.85 -1.01
CA ILE A 114 -4.35 0.92 0.39
C ILE A 114 -4.33 2.39 0.80
N TYR A 115 -5.13 2.76 1.79
CA TYR A 115 -5.19 4.14 2.28
C TYR A 115 -4.29 4.35 3.50
N LEU A 116 -3.26 5.17 3.31
CA LEU A 116 -2.33 5.59 4.36
C LEU A 116 -2.62 7.03 4.77
N THR A 117 -2.69 7.28 6.07
CA THR A 117 -2.81 8.62 6.63
C THR A 117 -1.49 9.38 6.50
N ARG A 118 -1.55 10.72 6.59
CA ARG A 118 -0.34 11.56 6.59
C ARG A 118 0.65 11.17 7.70
N ARG A 119 0.14 10.82 8.89
CA ARG A 119 0.97 10.38 10.03
C ARG A 119 1.70 9.07 9.73
N GLU A 120 1.02 8.09 9.15
CA GLU A 120 1.61 6.81 8.73
C GLU A 120 2.70 7.01 7.66
N VAL A 121 2.45 7.90 6.68
CA VAL A 121 3.43 8.21 5.63
C VAL A 121 4.68 8.88 6.21
N ILE A 122 4.52 9.85 7.12
CA ILE A 122 5.64 10.52 7.80
C ILE A 122 6.46 9.51 8.60
N TYR A 123 5.78 8.67 9.40
CA TYR A 123 6.43 7.60 10.16
C TYR A 123 7.24 6.67 9.24
N MET A 124 6.65 6.21 8.14
CA MET A 124 7.32 5.30 7.20
C MET A 124 8.51 5.95 6.48
N ARG A 125 8.47 7.26 6.20
CA ARG A 125 9.64 7.97 5.65
C ARG A 125 10.80 7.98 6.63
N ALA A 126 10.54 8.27 7.91
CA ALA A 126 11.56 8.23 8.96
C ALA A 126 12.11 6.81 9.17
N PHE A 127 11.22 5.80 9.16
CA PHE A 127 11.57 4.39 9.26
C PHE A 127 12.52 3.93 8.14
N ILE A 128 12.26 4.31 6.88
CA ILE A 128 13.15 3.98 5.74
C ILE A 128 14.55 4.58 5.89
N GLN A 129 14.66 5.77 6.47
CA GLN A 129 15.93 6.48 6.64
C GLN A 129 16.79 5.92 7.78
N GLY A 130 16.34 4.88 8.48
CA GLY A 130 17.02 4.40 9.69
C GLY A 130 16.99 5.45 10.80
N LYS A 131 16.05 6.40 10.73
CA LYS A 131 15.80 7.43 11.76
C LYS A 131 14.46 7.11 12.45
N PRO A 132 14.31 5.94 13.10
CA PRO A 132 13.14 5.76 13.96
C PRO A 132 13.18 6.89 14.98
N HIS A 133 12.04 7.56 15.21
CA HIS A 133 11.98 8.55 16.28
C HIS A 133 12.47 7.85 17.55
N GLN A 134 13.49 8.41 18.21
CA GLN A 134 14.19 7.77 19.33
C GLN A 134 13.27 7.48 20.54
N SER A 135 12.01 7.90 20.48
CA SER A 135 11.00 7.44 21.42
C SER A 135 10.50 6.05 21.02
N HIS A 136 10.80 5.04 21.85
CA HIS A 136 10.00 3.82 21.99
C HIS A 136 8.59 4.14 22.53
N SER A 137 7.93 5.13 21.96
CA SER A 137 6.60 5.53 22.37
C SER A 137 5.64 4.41 21.96
N LYS A 138 4.71 4.05 22.87
CA LYS A 138 3.61 3.13 22.55
C LYS A 138 2.87 3.56 21.27
N ARG A 139 2.86 4.87 20.99
CA ARG A 139 2.26 5.50 19.82
C ARG A 139 2.94 5.09 18.50
N ASP A 140 4.27 5.15 18.41
CA ASP A 140 5.01 4.76 17.21
C ASP A 140 4.88 3.27 16.90
N SER A 141 4.87 2.45 17.96
CA SER A 141 4.59 1.02 17.84
C SER A 141 3.18 0.78 17.30
N GLY A 142 2.19 1.53 17.76
CA GLY A 142 0.82 1.48 17.23
C GLY A 142 0.72 1.86 15.75
N ILE A 143 1.40 2.95 15.33
CA ILE A 143 1.45 3.36 13.92
C ILE A 143 2.10 2.28 13.06
N ARG A 144 3.23 1.71 13.51
CA ARG A 144 3.92 0.63 12.79
C ARG A 144 3.01 -0.56 12.56
N LEU A 145 2.34 -1.04 13.62
CA LEU A 145 1.41 -2.18 13.53
C LEU A 145 0.23 -1.89 12.61
N ALA A 146 -0.33 -0.68 12.67
CA ALA A 146 -1.41 -0.26 11.78
C ALA A 146 -0.98 -0.29 10.30
N VAL A 147 0.21 0.25 9.98
CA VAL A 147 0.75 0.20 8.61
C VAL A 147 1.02 -1.23 8.18
N MET A 148 1.65 -2.05 9.04
CA MET A 148 1.91 -3.46 8.75
C MET A 148 0.63 -4.21 8.38
N LYS A 149 -0.44 -4.02 9.16
CA LYS A 149 -1.76 -4.60 8.87
C LYS A 149 -2.30 -4.15 7.51
N LYS A 150 -2.23 -2.86 7.20
CA LYS A 150 -2.74 -2.29 5.94
C LYS A 150 -2.02 -2.80 4.70
N ILE A 151 -0.69 -2.93 4.76
CA ILE A 151 0.12 -3.35 3.60
C ILE A 151 0.38 -4.87 3.56
N GLY A 152 -0.08 -5.61 4.57
CA GLY A 152 0.14 -7.05 4.70
C GLY A 152 1.59 -7.43 5.01
N ALA A 153 2.28 -6.65 5.84
CA ALA A 153 3.64 -6.96 6.27
C ALA A 153 3.66 -7.74 7.59
N THR A 154 4.52 -8.76 7.67
CA THR A 154 4.62 -9.68 8.82
C THR A 154 5.76 -9.34 9.78
N GLY A 155 6.66 -8.43 9.39
CA GLY A 155 7.78 -7.99 10.23
C GLY A 155 8.45 -6.72 9.70
N PRO A 156 9.46 -6.18 10.40
CA PRO A 156 10.12 -4.93 10.03
C PRO A 156 10.76 -4.94 8.63
N VAL A 157 11.41 -6.04 8.25
CA VAL A 157 12.02 -6.20 6.91
C VAL A 157 10.96 -6.27 5.82
N SER A 158 9.90 -7.07 6.03
CA SER A 158 8.76 -7.15 5.12
C SER A 158 8.05 -5.80 4.98
N LEU A 159 7.87 -5.07 6.08
CA LEU A 159 7.31 -3.72 6.11
C LEU A 159 8.13 -2.77 5.24
N LEU A 160 9.46 -2.78 5.43
CA LEU A 160 10.38 -1.93 4.69
C LEU A 160 10.31 -2.20 3.19
N ILE A 161 10.38 -3.48 2.79
CA ILE A 161 10.34 -3.90 1.38
C ILE A 161 9.00 -3.54 0.76
N ARG A 162 7.88 -4.00 1.35
CA ARG A 162 6.54 -3.77 0.78
C ARG A 162 6.24 -2.28 0.64
N PHE A 163 6.61 -1.46 1.62
CA PHE A 163 6.42 -0.01 1.53
C PHE A 163 7.29 0.65 0.46
N ARG A 164 8.56 0.24 0.31
CA ARG A 164 9.42 0.75 -0.78
C ARG A 164 8.85 0.38 -2.15
N LEU A 165 8.38 -0.85 -2.31
CA LEU A 165 7.78 -1.33 -3.55
C LEU A 165 6.46 -0.61 -3.86
N LEU A 166 5.59 -0.37 -2.88
CA LEU A 166 4.36 0.42 -3.05
C LEU A 166 4.65 1.85 -3.56
N ARG A 167 5.80 2.42 -3.20
CA ARG A 167 6.22 3.76 -3.65
C ARG A 167 6.98 3.73 -4.98
N GLY A 168 7.78 2.70 -5.21
CA GLY A 168 8.73 2.62 -6.33
C GLY A 168 8.16 1.97 -7.59
N LEU A 169 7.23 1.04 -7.45
CA LEU A 169 6.61 0.37 -8.60
C LEU A 169 5.46 1.20 -9.18
N LYS A 170 5.26 1.08 -10.50
CA LYS A 170 4.08 1.64 -11.15
C LYS A 170 2.83 0.86 -10.71
N SER A 171 1.69 1.55 -10.63
CA SER A 171 0.44 1.00 -10.10
C SER A 171 -0.13 -0.19 -10.90
N ASP A 172 0.25 -0.34 -12.15
CA ASP A 172 -0.12 -1.47 -12.99
C ASP A 172 0.54 -2.78 -12.53
N TYR A 173 1.71 -2.73 -11.90
CA TYR A 173 2.39 -3.91 -11.32
C TYR A 173 1.95 -4.23 -9.89
N LEU A 174 1.16 -3.37 -9.25
CA LEU A 174 0.69 -3.57 -7.88
C LEU A 174 -0.74 -4.12 -7.89
N LEU A 175 -1.02 -5.09 -7.02
CA LEU A 175 -2.37 -5.60 -6.81
C LEU A 175 -3.26 -4.51 -6.19
N LYS A 176 -2.73 -3.79 -5.19
CA LYS A 176 -3.39 -2.68 -4.51
C LYS A 176 -2.47 -1.46 -4.46
N PRO A 177 -2.75 -0.36 -5.20
CA PRO A 177 -1.94 0.84 -5.15
C PRO A 177 -2.11 1.57 -3.80
N ALA A 178 -1.04 2.21 -3.31
CA ALA A 178 -1.12 3.06 -2.13
C ALA A 178 -1.64 4.46 -2.48
N ARG A 179 -2.52 5.00 -1.64
CA ARG A 179 -3.07 6.36 -1.75
C ARG A 179 -3.04 7.05 -0.39
N LEU A 180 -2.95 8.37 -0.40
CA LEU A 180 -3.12 9.16 0.81
C LEU A 180 -4.61 9.20 1.17
N ALA A 181 -4.95 8.79 2.40
CA ALA A 181 -6.27 9.01 2.95
C ALA A 181 -6.52 10.53 3.00
N HIS A 182 -7.49 11.01 2.23
CA HIS A 182 -7.98 12.37 2.38
C HIS A 182 -8.88 12.35 3.60
N GLY A 183 -8.66 13.28 4.54
CA GLY A 183 -9.37 13.28 5.80
C GLY A 183 -10.87 13.23 5.55
N GLN A 184 -11.51 12.12 5.94
CA GLN A 184 -12.91 12.21 6.31
C GLN A 184 -12.92 13.13 7.52
N ALA A 185 -13.62 14.26 7.39
CA ALA A 185 -14.01 15.05 8.55
C ALA A 185 -14.56 14.06 9.57
N VAL A 186 -13.99 14.09 10.76
CA VAL A 186 -14.54 13.40 11.91
C VAL A 186 -15.93 14.02 12.09
N GLU A 187 -16.98 13.36 11.63
CA GLU A 187 -18.31 13.59 12.18
C GLU A 187 -18.19 13.27 13.66
N GLN A 188 -17.95 14.31 14.44
CA GLN A 188 -18.25 14.31 15.85
C GLN A 188 -19.73 13.99 15.93
N ARG A 189 -20.07 12.75 16.31
CA ARG A 189 -21.39 12.43 16.85
C ARG A 189 -21.54 13.18 18.17
N GLY A 190 -21.77 14.49 18.08
CA GLY A 190 -22.50 15.25 19.08
C GLY A 190 -23.97 14.94 18.85
N GLY A 191 -24.46 13.89 19.50
CA GLY A 191 -25.88 13.60 19.54
C GLY A 191 -26.57 14.65 20.41
N ILE A 192 -27.08 15.70 19.79
CA ILE A 192 -28.23 16.44 20.32
C ILE A 192 -29.40 16.08 19.40
N PRO A 193 -30.37 15.26 19.84
CA PRO A 193 -31.62 15.15 19.13
C PRO A 193 -32.45 16.41 19.41
N GLN A 194 -32.62 17.24 18.39
CA GLN A 194 -33.71 18.21 18.35
C GLN A 194 -35.00 17.51 17.89
N ASN A 195 -36.07 17.83 18.62
CA ASN A 195 -37.49 17.81 18.27
C ASN A 195 -38.25 16.48 18.27
N ILE A 196 -39.19 16.40 19.22
CA ILE A 196 -40.49 15.72 19.04
C ILE A 196 -41.59 16.68 19.55
N THR A 197 -42.20 17.38 18.57
CA THR A 197 -43.63 17.72 18.32
C THR A 197 -44.56 18.29 19.43
N PRO A 198 -45.58 19.10 19.03
CA PRO A 198 -46.39 19.94 19.90
C PRO A 198 -47.75 19.33 20.26
N THR A 199 -48.29 19.68 21.43
CA THR A 199 -49.73 19.62 21.70
C THR A 199 -50.13 20.62 22.77
N ALA A 200 -51.23 21.32 22.49
CA ALA A 200 -51.80 22.39 23.30
C ALA A 200 -52.52 21.87 24.55
N GLN A 201 -52.48 22.62 25.66
CA GLN A 201 -53.64 22.80 26.53
C GLN A 201 -53.52 24.04 27.42
N ARG A 202 -54.64 24.75 27.51
CA ARG A 202 -54.95 25.95 28.31
C ARG A 202 -54.66 25.75 29.80
N ASP A 203 -54.22 26.79 30.52
CA ASP A 203 -55.13 27.66 31.28
C ASP A 203 -54.42 28.75 32.13
N ARG A 204 -54.95 29.97 31.98
CA ARG A 204 -55.16 31.08 32.94
C ARG A 204 -54.26 31.26 34.20
N ARG A 205 -53.70 32.47 34.31
CA ARG A 205 -53.82 33.50 35.40
C ARG A 205 -52.48 34.25 35.53
N CYS A 206 -52.36 35.52 35.17
CA CYS A 206 -52.80 36.75 35.86
C CYS A 206 -51.59 37.50 36.47
N LEU A 207 -51.42 38.73 35.98
CA LEU A 207 -51.03 39.95 36.70
C LEU A 207 -49.59 40.12 37.20
N GLY A 208 -48.99 41.25 36.81
CA GLY A 208 -47.83 41.85 37.50
C GLY A 208 -46.81 42.52 36.57
N GLN A 209 -47.15 43.67 35.98
CA GLN A 209 -46.16 44.71 35.63
C GLN A 209 -45.73 45.45 36.92
N PRO A 210 -44.82 46.44 36.86
CA PRO A 210 -43.47 46.51 36.29
C PRO A 210 -42.49 47.03 37.39
N GLU A 211 -41.19 47.29 37.12
CA GLU A 211 -40.46 48.48 37.65
C GLU A 211 -38.95 48.54 37.30
N THR A 212 -38.53 49.73 36.85
CA THR A 212 -37.27 50.49 37.03
C THR A 212 -35.90 49.84 36.74
N GLN A 213 -35.08 50.30 35.79
CA GLN A 213 -34.36 51.59 35.69
C GLN A 213 -33.08 51.66 36.56
N GLN A 214 -31.94 51.69 35.84
CA GLN A 214 -30.66 52.36 36.14
C GLN A 214 -29.62 51.80 37.11
N ASP A 215 -28.36 52.07 36.71
CA ASP A 215 -27.12 52.23 37.48
C ASP A 215 -26.29 50.95 37.80
N ILE A 216 -24.94 50.90 37.76
CA ILE A 216 -23.82 51.82 37.50
C ILE A 216 -22.50 51.00 37.64
N LEU A 217 -21.37 51.52 37.12
CA LEU A 217 -19.94 51.29 37.50
C LEU A 217 -19.14 50.01 37.10
N LEU A 218 -18.29 50.23 36.09
CA LEU A 218 -16.83 50.04 36.04
C LEU A 218 -16.09 49.51 37.30
N CYS A 219 -15.27 48.46 37.10
CA CYS A 219 -13.90 48.27 37.60
C CYS A 219 -13.37 46.90 37.11
N GLY A 220 -12.16 46.67 36.64
CA GLY A 220 -10.98 47.50 36.46
C GLY A 220 -9.92 46.69 35.71
N GLN A 221 -9.28 47.33 34.73
CA GLN A 221 -8.00 46.89 34.15
C GLN A 221 -6.85 47.33 35.05
N LYS A 222 -5.95 46.40 35.39
CA LYS A 222 -4.52 46.63 35.67
C LYS A 222 -3.81 45.28 35.47
N ARG A 223 -2.59 45.17 34.97
CA ARG A 223 -1.68 46.05 34.20
C ARG A 223 -0.41 45.20 34.01
N TYR A 224 0.23 45.35 32.85
CA TYR A 224 1.60 44.97 32.46
C TYR A 224 1.99 43.49 32.42
#